data_AF-A0A8J2ZTQ1-F1
#
_entry.id   AF-A0A8J2ZTQ1-F1
#
_cell.length_a   1.000
_cell.length_b   1.000
_cell.length_c   1.000
_cell.angle_alpha   90.00
_cell.angle_beta   90.00
_cell.angle_gamma   90.00
#
_symmetry.space_group_name_H-M   'P 1'
#
loop_
_entity.id
_entity.type
_entity.pdbx_description
1 polymer ?
#
loop_
_entity_poly.entity_id
_entity_poly.type
_entity_poly.pdbx_seq_one_letter_code
_entity_poly.pdbx_strand_id
1 'polypeptide(L)'
;MKVNWLREEKGLTLIELLAGMTLTAIIMLMIFNVFISIQDQYSNQSAEAKQLFDVTYAAKIITKKMRTTEVEEVSESRSAIKFSDGKEFVYNSSNRSIVNEKNTTIATNIDRFYVEMKNDENGNRSVVLIIESPQKTVETEIVIRGGE
;
A
#
# COMPACT_ATOMS: atom_id res chain seq x y z
N MET A 1 14.57 58.82 -19.24
CA MET A 1 13.34 58.71 -20.05
C MET A 1 12.29 58.00 -19.20
N LYS A 2 11.39 58.77 -18.55
CA LYS A 2 10.37 58.22 -17.63
C LYS A 2 9.18 57.80 -18.47
N VAL A 3 8.91 56.49 -18.54
CA VAL A 3 7.73 55.98 -19.24
C VAL A 3 6.52 56.19 -18.32
N ASN A 4 5.68 57.15 -18.69
CA ASN A 4 4.54 57.59 -17.89
C ASN A 4 3.28 56.86 -18.39
N TRP A 5 3.08 55.61 -17.95
CA TRP A 5 1.96 54.75 -18.39
C TRP A 5 0.61 55.04 -17.72
N LEU A 6 0.51 56.05 -16.84
CA LEU A 6 -0.64 56.23 -15.94
C LEU A 6 -1.33 57.59 -16.08
N ARG A 7 -1.53 58.09 -17.31
CA ARG A 7 -2.19 59.38 -17.50
C ARG A 7 -3.13 59.46 -18.71
N GLU A 8 -3.93 58.40 -18.90
CA GLU A 8 -5.20 58.49 -19.63
C GLU A 8 -6.33 58.10 -18.68
N GLU A 9 -7.22 59.05 -18.34
CA GLU A 9 -8.45 58.78 -17.58
C GLU A 9 -9.57 58.29 -18.51
N LYS A 10 -9.29 57.24 -19.29
CA LYS A 10 -10.33 56.48 -19.97
C LYS A 10 -10.75 55.35 -19.03
N GLY A 11 -11.95 55.46 -18.45
CA GLY A 11 -12.50 54.40 -17.62
C GLY A 11 -12.60 53.08 -18.39
N LEU A 12 -12.58 51.95 -17.68
CA LEU A 12 -12.82 50.63 -18.26
C LEU A 12 -14.21 50.57 -18.86
N THR A 13 -14.31 50.13 -20.11
CA THR A 13 -15.62 49.89 -20.71
C THR A 13 -16.24 48.61 -20.15
N LEU A 14 -17.57 48.57 -20.08
CA LEU A 14 -18.30 47.43 -19.55
C LEU A 14 -17.99 46.13 -20.33
N ILE A 15 -17.70 46.26 -21.63
CA ILE A 15 -17.41 45.13 -22.51
C ILE A 15 -15.99 44.58 -22.31
N GLU A 16 -15.00 45.43 -22.04
CA GLU A 16 -13.64 44.98 -21.69
C GLU A 16 -13.62 44.25 -20.36
N LEU A 17 -14.39 44.74 -19.38
CA LEU A 17 -14.52 44.09 -18.08
C LEU A 17 -15.20 42.72 -18.22
N LEU A 18 -16.27 42.62 -19.03
CA LEU A 18 -16.93 41.36 -19.31
C LEU A 18 -16.02 40.37 -20.06
N ALA A 19 -15.27 40.84 -21.06
CA ALA A 19 -14.31 40.02 -21.80
C ALA A 19 -13.18 39.51 -20.89
N GLY A 20 -12.65 40.36 -20.01
CA GLY A 20 -11.62 39.96 -19.03
C GLY A 20 -12.13 38.93 -18.02
N MET A 21 -13.35 39.13 -17.50
CA MET A 21 -13.97 38.19 -16.55
C MET A 21 -14.26 36.84 -17.20
N THR A 22 -14.83 36.83 -18.40
CA THR A 22 -15.14 35.58 -19.13
C THR A 22 -13.88 34.79 -19.46
N LEU A 23 -12.83 35.46 -19.93
CA LEU A 23 -11.56 34.82 -20.25
C LEU A 23 -10.87 34.27 -18.99
N THR A 24 -10.91 35.00 -17.88
CA THR A 24 -10.38 34.53 -16.59
C THR A 24 -11.16 33.32 -16.08
N ALA A 25 -12.48 33.31 -16.19
CA ALA A 25 -13.31 32.19 -15.77
C ALA A 25 -12.99 30.90 -16.55
N ILE A 26 -12.77 31.01 -17.86
CA ILE A 26 -12.36 29.86 -18.70
C ILE A 26 -11.01 29.30 -18.23
N ILE A 27 -10.03 30.17 -18.00
CA ILE A 27 -8.70 29.76 -17.51
C ILE A 27 -8.82 29.08 -16.14
N MET A 28 -9.59 29.66 -15.23
CA MET A 28 -9.79 29.10 -13.89
C MET A 28 -10.43 27.71 -13.95
N LEU A 29 -11.45 27.50 -14.79
CA LEU A 29 -12.08 26.18 -14.96
C LEU A 29 -11.08 25.13 -15.43
N MET A 30 -10.18 25.47 -16.35
CA MET A 30 -9.12 24.55 -16.79
C MET A 30 -8.18 24.19 -15.64
N ILE A 31 -7.75 25.20 -14.86
CA ILE A 31 -6.85 24.99 -13.71
C ILE A 31 -7.53 24.10 -12.67
N PHE A 32 -8.81 24.34 -12.34
CA PHE A 32 -9.53 23.53 -11.36
C PHE A 32 -9.67 22.07 -11.77
N ASN A 33 -9.95 21.80 -13.04
CA ASN A 33 -10.04 20.43 -13.54
C ASN A 33 -8.70 19.69 -13.42
N VAL A 34 -7.59 20.36 -13.78
CA VAL A 34 -6.24 19.79 -13.63
C VAL A 34 -5.92 19.57 -12.15
N PHE A 35 -6.23 20.53 -11.29
CA PHE A 35 -5.98 20.45 -9.85
C PHE A 35 -6.71 19.27 -9.20
N ILE A 36 -8.00 19.09 -9.50
CA ILE A 36 -8.80 17.96 -9.01
C ILE A 36 -8.19 16.65 -9.49
N SER A 37 -7.84 16.55 -10.78
CA SER A 37 -7.22 15.35 -11.34
C SER A 37 -5.87 15.00 -10.67
N ILE A 38 -5.05 16.00 -10.35
CA ILE A 38 -3.78 15.78 -9.65
C ILE A 38 -4.04 15.30 -8.22
N GLN A 39 -5.00 15.90 -7.52
CA GLN A 39 -5.34 15.53 -6.15
C GLN A 39 -5.84 14.08 -6.06
N ASP A 40 -6.72 13.68 -6.97
CA ASP A 40 -7.25 12.31 -7.04
C ASP A 40 -6.13 11.32 -7.38
N GLN A 41 -5.28 11.66 -8.35
CA GLN A 41 -4.15 10.83 -8.73
C GLN A 41 -3.15 10.65 -7.59
N TYR A 42 -2.83 11.72 -6.86
CA TYR A 42 -1.94 11.65 -5.69
C TYR A 42 -2.54 10.78 -4.58
N SER A 43 -3.83 10.94 -4.30
CA SER A 43 -4.53 10.14 -3.29
C SER A 43 -4.48 8.65 -3.62
N ASN A 44 -4.77 8.29 -4.87
CA ASN A 44 -4.74 6.90 -5.34
C ASN A 44 -3.33 6.31 -5.29
N GLN A 45 -2.34 7.01 -5.84
CA GLN A 45 -0.95 6.54 -5.82
C GLN A 45 -0.40 6.38 -4.40
N SER A 46 -0.77 7.29 -3.49
CA SER A 46 -0.38 7.19 -2.08
C SER A 46 -1.00 5.95 -1.40
N ALA A 47 -2.28 5.67 -1.67
CA ALA A 47 -2.95 4.48 -1.16
C ALA A 47 -2.33 3.18 -1.71
N GLU A 48 -2.00 3.14 -3.01
CA GLU A 48 -1.34 2.00 -3.66
C GLU A 48 0.08 1.78 -3.12
N ALA A 49 0.87 2.85 -2.99
CA ALA A 49 2.22 2.78 -2.44
C ALA A 49 2.22 2.28 -1.00
N LYS A 50 1.26 2.75 -0.19
CA LYS A 50 1.07 2.25 1.18
C LYS A 50 0.72 0.76 1.19
N GLN A 51 -0.20 0.31 0.33
CA GLN A 51 -0.56 -1.11 0.23
C GLN A 51 0.65 -1.97 -0.13
N LEU A 52 1.43 -1.52 -1.12
CA LEU A 52 2.64 -2.22 -1.54
C LEU A 52 3.68 -2.30 -0.42
N PHE A 53 3.85 -1.20 0.33
CA PHE A 53 4.73 -1.15 1.49
C PHE A 53 4.28 -2.12 2.58
N ASP A 54 2.99 -2.08 2.97
CA ASP A 54 2.43 -2.91 4.05
C ASP A 54 2.60 -4.41 3.75
N VAL A 55 2.30 -4.83 2.52
CA VAL A 55 2.46 -6.23 2.08
C VAL A 55 3.92 -6.66 2.05
N THR A 56 4.79 -5.82 1.49
CA THR A 56 6.24 -6.12 1.41
C THR A 56 6.86 -6.15 2.81
N TYR A 57 6.42 -5.25 3.69
CA TYR A 57 6.85 -5.22 5.08
C TYR A 57 6.39 -6.48 5.83
N ALA A 58 5.12 -6.87 5.71
CA ALA A 58 4.59 -8.10 6.30
C ALA A 58 5.40 -9.32 5.83
N ALA A 59 5.57 -9.48 4.51
CA ALA A 59 6.37 -10.58 3.97
C ALA A 59 7.81 -10.56 4.52
N LYS A 60 8.45 -9.39 4.57
CA LYS A 60 9.83 -9.24 5.09
C LYS A 60 9.94 -9.63 6.55
N ILE A 61 9.02 -9.21 7.42
CA ILE A 61 9.11 -9.53 8.85
C ILE A 61 8.83 -11.01 9.10
N ILE A 62 7.83 -11.58 8.40
CA ILE A 62 7.43 -12.99 8.56
C ILE A 62 8.54 -13.89 8.03
N THR A 63 9.05 -13.64 6.82
CA THR A 63 10.16 -14.43 6.25
C THR A 63 11.45 -14.30 7.05
N LYS A 64 11.78 -13.10 7.57
CA LYS A 64 12.90 -12.92 8.50
C LYS A 64 12.70 -13.78 9.75
N LYS A 65 11.49 -13.81 10.28
CA LYS A 65 11.15 -14.58 11.47
C LYS A 65 11.29 -16.09 11.21
N MET A 66 10.76 -16.59 10.10
CA MET A 66 10.91 -17.99 9.64
C MET A 66 12.38 -18.41 9.49
N ARG A 67 13.28 -17.49 9.11
CA ARG A 67 14.72 -17.79 9.00
C ARG A 67 15.47 -17.73 10.33
N THR A 68 14.93 -17.05 11.33
CA THR A 68 15.63 -16.78 12.61
C THR A 68 15.09 -17.62 13.76
N THR A 69 13.85 -18.10 13.65
CA THR A 69 13.16 -18.84 14.70
C THR A 69 12.43 -20.01 14.06
N GLU A 70 12.54 -21.17 14.71
CA GLU A 70 11.85 -22.37 14.27
C GLU A 70 10.33 -22.14 14.25
N VAL A 71 9.70 -22.65 13.19
CA VAL A 71 8.25 -22.63 13.05
C VAL A 71 7.70 -23.81 13.85
N GLU A 72 6.93 -23.51 14.89
CA GLU A 72 6.35 -24.50 15.81
C GLU A 72 5.08 -25.11 15.21
N GLU A 73 4.21 -24.27 14.65
CA GLU A 73 2.91 -24.69 14.13
C GLU A 73 2.52 -23.83 12.92
N VAL A 74 1.97 -24.47 11.89
CA VAL A 74 1.25 -23.80 10.80
C VAL A 74 -0.20 -24.27 10.83
N SER A 75 -1.12 -23.33 10.97
CA SER A 75 -2.55 -23.59 10.97
C SER A 75 -3.16 -23.08 9.67
N GLU A 76 -3.34 -23.96 8.69
CA GLU A 76 -3.96 -23.63 7.41
C GLU A 76 -5.39 -23.08 7.60
N SER A 77 -6.17 -23.70 8.50
CA SER A 77 -7.56 -23.32 8.77
C SER A 77 -7.70 -21.93 9.37
N ARG A 78 -6.73 -21.50 10.19
CA ARG A 78 -6.69 -20.15 10.77
C ARG A 78 -5.85 -19.19 9.93
N SER A 79 -5.19 -19.69 8.89
CA SER A 79 -4.18 -18.95 8.12
C SER A 79 -3.23 -18.25 9.10
N ALA A 80 -2.56 -19.07 9.92
CA ALA A 80 -1.72 -18.61 11.01
C ALA A 80 -0.39 -19.37 11.04
N ILE A 81 0.66 -18.67 11.46
CA ILE A 81 1.99 -19.25 11.69
C ILE A 81 2.47 -18.88 13.08
N LYS A 82 2.85 -19.90 13.86
CA LYS A 82 3.37 -19.78 15.21
C LYS A 82 4.83 -20.22 15.27
N PHE A 83 5.63 -19.48 16.00
CA PHE A 83 7.06 -19.74 16.19
C PHE A 83 7.35 -20.21 17.61
N SER A 84 8.47 -20.92 17.78
CA SER A 84 8.88 -21.51 19.06
C SER A 84 9.12 -20.50 20.19
N ASP A 85 9.27 -19.20 19.89
CA ASP A 85 9.33 -18.13 20.90
C ASP A 85 7.95 -17.59 21.32
N GLY A 86 6.87 -18.26 20.93
CA GLY A 86 5.50 -17.90 21.26
C GLY A 86 4.92 -16.75 20.43
N LYS A 87 5.65 -16.24 19.43
CA LYS A 87 5.12 -15.24 18.49
C LYS A 87 4.25 -15.92 17.44
N GLU A 88 3.22 -15.21 17.01
CA GLU A 88 2.26 -15.70 16.02
C GLU A 88 1.92 -14.57 15.04
N PHE A 89 1.71 -14.92 13.78
CA PHE A 89 1.03 -14.06 12.80
C PHE A 89 -0.26 -14.74 12.38
N VAL A 90 -1.36 -14.02 12.45
CA VAL A 90 -2.71 -14.54 12.20
C VAL A 90 -3.41 -13.66 11.18
N TYR A 91 -4.09 -14.28 10.23
CA TYR A 91 -5.00 -13.59 9.34
C TYR A 91 -6.36 -13.36 9.98
N ASN A 92 -6.81 -12.11 9.98
CA ASN A 92 -8.15 -11.73 10.37
C ASN A 92 -8.99 -11.48 9.12
N SER A 93 -9.86 -12.44 8.79
CA SER A 93 -10.74 -12.38 7.62
C SER A 93 -11.80 -11.27 7.72
N SER A 94 -12.28 -10.95 8.93
CA SER A 94 -13.28 -9.90 9.15
C SER A 94 -12.74 -8.52 8.77
N ASN A 95 -11.44 -8.31 8.99
CA ASN A 95 -10.78 -7.02 8.83
C ASN A 95 -9.83 -7.00 7.62
N ARG A 96 -9.70 -8.14 6.92
CA ARG A 96 -8.75 -8.37 5.83
C ARG A 96 -7.34 -7.91 6.22
N SER A 97 -6.87 -8.33 7.39
CA SER A 97 -5.60 -7.86 7.96
C SER A 97 -4.77 -8.98 8.56
N ILE A 98 -3.45 -8.75 8.64
CA ILE A 98 -2.52 -9.65 9.33
C ILE A 98 -2.16 -8.97 10.66
N VAL A 99 -2.33 -9.71 11.76
CA VAL A 99 -2.03 -9.25 13.11
C VAL A 99 -0.91 -10.09 13.72
N ASN A 100 -0.17 -9.48 14.65
CA ASN A 100 0.81 -10.18 15.48
C ASN A 100 0.20 -10.68 16.80
N GLU A 101 1.04 -11.29 17.64
CA GLU A 101 0.67 -11.81 18.97
C GLU A 101 0.11 -10.74 19.92
N LYS A 102 0.38 -9.46 19.64
CA LYS A 102 -0.11 -8.30 20.43
C LYS A 102 -1.33 -7.64 19.81
N ASN A 103 -1.98 -8.29 18.85
CA ASN A 103 -3.11 -7.74 18.09
C ASN A 103 -2.78 -6.43 17.35
N THR A 104 -1.50 -6.19 17.08
CA THR A 104 -1.05 -5.05 16.27
C THR A 104 -1.16 -5.43 14.80
N THR A 105 -1.86 -4.61 14.03
CA THR A 105 -2.01 -4.81 12.58
C THR A 105 -0.71 -4.48 11.87
N ILE A 106 -0.20 -5.44 11.10
CA ILE A 106 1.04 -5.33 10.32
C ILE A 106 0.73 -4.95 8.87
N ALA A 107 -0.35 -5.47 8.33
CA ALA A 107 -0.82 -5.14 6.99
C ALA A 107 -2.35 -5.23 6.93
N THR A 108 -2.95 -4.39 6.11
CA THR A 108 -4.40 -4.34 5.86
C THR A 108 -4.73 -4.58 4.40
N ASN A 109 -6.02 -4.78 4.10
CA ASN A 109 -6.53 -4.98 2.74
C ASN A 109 -5.81 -6.13 2.04
N ILE A 110 -5.67 -7.23 2.78
CA ILE A 110 -5.10 -8.50 2.34
C ILE A 110 -6.24 -9.35 1.77
N ASP A 111 -6.09 -9.83 0.55
CA ASP A 111 -7.04 -10.73 -0.10
C ASP A 111 -6.86 -12.16 0.40
N ARG A 112 -5.60 -12.58 0.53
CA ARG A 112 -5.23 -13.92 0.95
C ARG A 112 -3.96 -13.87 1.78
N PHE A 113 -3.98 -14.58 2.90
CA PHE A 113 -2.79 -14.95 3.64
C PHE A 113 -2.81 -16.46 3.74
N TYR A 114 -1.81 -17.12 3.16
CA TYR A 114 -1.75 -18.57 3.11
C TYR A 114 -0.36 -19.03 3.53
N VAL A 115 -0.34 -20.02 4.42
CA VAL A 115 0.89 -20.63 4.91
C VAL A 115 0.70 -22.13 4.90
N GLU A 116 1.66 -22.84 4.32
CA GLU A 116 1.63 -24.31 4.20
C GLU A 116 2.99 -24.89 4.57
N MET A 117 2.97 -26.02 5.27
CA MET A 117 4.14 -26.85 5.52
C MET A 117 4.19 -27.95 4.47
N LYS A 118 5.21 -27.92 3.60
CA LYS A 118 5.47 -28.98 2.62
C LYS A 118 6.62 -29.87 3.09
N ASN A 119 6.48 -31.16 2.82
CA ASN A 119 7.57 -32.11 2.97
C ASN A 119 8.00 -32.55 1.57
N ASP A 120 9.29 -32.43 1.29
CA ASP A 120 9.92 -32.94 0.07
C ASP A 120 10.05 -34.48 0.14
N GLU A 121 10.13 -35.13 -1.01
CA GLU A 121 10.33 -36.59 -1.14
C GLU A 121 11.62 -37.06 -0.42
N ASN A 122 12.59 -36.15 -0.28
CA ASN A 122 13.85 -36.36 0.42
C ASN A 122 13.78 -36.11 1.94
N GLY A 123 12.59 -35.84 2.50
CA GLY A 123 12.39 -35.61 3.94
C GLY A 123 12.73 -34.19 4.42
N ASN A 124 13.05 -33.27 3.50
CA ASN A 124 13.24 -31.85 3.83
C ASN A 124 11.89 -31.18 4.10
N ARG A 125 11.83 -30.28 5.08
CA ARG A 125 10.62 -29.48 5.35
C ARG A 125 10.76 -28.13 4.67
N SER A 126 9.74 -27.65 3.97
CA SER A 126 9.66 -26.28 3.49
C SER A 126 8.39 -25.60 3.98
N VAL A 127 8.46 -24.29 4.17
CA VAL A 127 7.31 -23.47 4.54
C VAL A 127 7.05 -22.51 3.40
N VAL A 128 5.86 -22.62 2.82
CA VAL A 128 5.36 -21.74 1.77
C VAL A 128 4.54 -20.65 2.43
N LEU A 129 4.83 -19.39 2.10
CA LEU A 129 4.10 -18.20 2.51
C LEU A 129 3.61 -17.46 1.27
N ILE A 130 2.31 -17.21 1.20
CA ILE A 130 1.67 -16.41 0.16
C ILE A 130 0.87 -15.29 0.83
N ILE A 131 1.15 -14.05 0.43
CA ILE A 131 0.41 -12.86 0.83
C ILE A 131 -0.08 -12.16 -0.43
N GLU A 132 -1.40 -12.10 -0.62
CA GLU A 132 -2.05 -11.46 -1.77
C GLU A 132 -2.79 -10.20 -1.30
N SER A 133 -2.69 -9.16 -2.12
CA SER A 133 -3.45 -7.91 -1.98
C SER A 133 -3.81 -7.40 -3.38
N PRO A 134 -4.70 -6.41 -3.50
CA PRO A 134 -5.11 -5.90 -4.81
C PRO A 134 -3.96 -5.36 -5.66
N GLN A 135 -2.88 -4.92 -5.02
CA GLN A 135 -1.73 -4.28 -5.68
C GLN A 135 -0.53 -5.22 -5.86
N LYS A 136 -0.43 -6.27 -5.03
CA LYS A 136 0.76 -7.12 -5.02
C LYS A 136 0.48 -8.48 -4.40
N THR A 137 1.03 -9.50 -5.04
CA THR A 137 1.25 -10.83 -4.46
C THR A 137 2.73 -11.01 -4.13
N VAL A 138 3.01 -11.48 -2.92
CA VAL A 138 4.34 -11.92 -2.48
C VAL A 138 4.26 -13.37 -2.09
N GLU A 139 5.06 -14.19 -2.77
CA GLU A 139 5.21 -15.60 -2.50
C GLU A 139 6.65 -15.87 -2.07
N THR A 140 6.84 -16.72 -1.06
CA THR A 140 8.16 -17.13 -0.59
C THR A 140 8.09 -18.54 -0.04
N GLU A 141 9.04 -19.37 -0.47
CA GLU A 141 9.27 -20.69 0.09
C GLU A 141 10.60 -20.70 0.86
N ILE A 142 10.59 -21.21 2.09
CA ILE A 142 11.77 -21.35 2.94
C ILE A 142 11.97 -22.83 3.25
N VAL A 143 13.08 -23.38 2.79
CA VAL A 143 13.51 -24.75 3.12
C VAL A 143 14.16 -24.75 4.51
N ILE A 144 13.59 -25.53 5.42
CA ILE A 144 14.14 -25.85 6.74
C ILE A 144 14.94 -27.15 6.58
N ARG A 145 16.27 -27.02 6.58
CA ARG A 145 17.15 -28.19 6.62
C ARG A 145 17.03 -28.83 7.99
N GLY A 146 16.60 -30.09 8.04
CA GLY A 146 16.74 -30.90 9.25
C GLY A 146 18.23 -31.00 9.57
N GLY A 147 18.67 -30.31 10.63
CA GLY A 147 19.97 -30.60 11.22
C GLY A 147 19.86 -31.96 11.90
N GLU A 148 20.68 -32.91 11.45
CA GLU A 148 21.00 -34.10 12.24
C GLU A 148 21.60 -33.72 13.59
#